data_AF-A0A5B9YBQ4-F1
#
_entry.id   AF-A0A5B9YBQ4-F1
#
_cell.length_a   1.000
_cell.length_b   1.000
_cell.length_c   1.000
_cell.angle_alpha   90.00
_cell.angle_beta   90.00
_cell.angle_gamma   90.00
#
_symmetry.space_group_name_H-M   'P 1'
#
loop_
_entity.id
_entity.type
_entity.pdbx_description
1 polymer ?
#
loop_
_entity_poly.entity_id
_entity_poly.type
_entity_poly.pdbx_seq_one_letter_code
_entity_poly.pdbx_strand_id
1 'polypeptide(L)'
;MRDNDIIQAEYEEFEGDVRKLEELIGQLELWSDEYTINHKREEVRLPEYVELHLNLEALKEQLFAFINQQIAKEGKTEWSIKAETDIKYRLASYRQTEAHIHKWIREIKDIYILIAKSPLLEKNRAYIEEILKAD
;
A
#
# COMPACT_ATOMS: atom_id res chain seq x y z
N MET A 1 11.20 -26.18 -23.77
CA MET A 1 10.52 -25.02 -24.39
C MET A 1 9.37 -24.55 -23.52
N ARG A 2 8.36 -25.37 -23.20
CA ARG A 2 7.21 -24.95 -22.36
C ARG A 2 7.57 -24.37 -20.98
N ASP A 3 8.60 -24.90 -20.31
CA ASP A 3 8.97 -24.41 -18.97
C ASP A 3 9.61 -23.01 -18.99
N ASN A 4 10.35 -22.66 -20.04
CA ASN A 4 10.95 -21.33 -20.17
C ASN A 4 9.89 -20.26 -20.45
N ASP A 5 8.85 -20.60 -21.23
CA ASP A 5 7.75 -19.69 -21.56
C ASP A 5 6.90 -19.37 -20.31
N ILE A 6 6.70 -20.36 -19.42
CA ILE A 6 5.98 -20.19 -18.15
C ILE A 6 6.79 -19.31 -17.20
N ILE A 7 8.10 -19.56 -17.08
CA ILE A 7 8.98 -18.74 -16.25
C ILE A 7 8.96 -17.30 -16.75
N GLN A 8 9.12 -17.07 -18.06
CA GLN A 8 9.10 -15.72 -18.61
C GLN A 8 7.79 -14.97 -18.29
N ALA A 9 6.63 -15.63 -18.42
CA ALA A 9 5.35 -15.04 -18.07
C ALA A 9 5.24 -14.65 -16.59
N GLU A 10 5.74 -15.48 -15.67
CA GLU A 10 5.78 -15.17 -14.22
C GLU A 10 6.56 -13.87 -13.94
N TYR A 11 7.70 -13.66 -14.61
CA TYR A 11 8.51 -12.44 -14.44
C TYR A 11 7.85 -11.21 -15.09
N GLU A 12 7.19 -11.37 -16.25
CA GLU A 12 6.45 -10.29 -16.90
C GLU A 12 5.24 -9.82 -16.06
N GLU A 13 4.52 -10.75 -15.43
CA GLU A 13 3.44 -10.44 -14.49
C GLU A 13 3.98 -9.66 -13.27
N PHE A 14 5.10 -10.13 -12.70
CA PHE A 14 5.76 -9.44 -11.59
C PHE A 14 6.17 -8.00 -11.97
N GLU A 15 6.75 -7.77 -13.15
CA GLU A 15 7.08 -6.43 -13.63
C GLU A 15 5.83 -5.56 -13.86
N GLY A 16 4.70 -6.17 -14.25
CA GLY A 16 3.40 -5.51 -14.28
C GLY A 16 2.96 -5.05 -12.88
N ASP A 17 3.10 -5.91 -11.88
CA ASP A 17 2.73 -5.59 -10.50
C ASP A 17 3.63 -4.54 -9.87
N VAL A 18 4.93 -4.51 -10.21
CA VAL A 18 5.85 -3.44 -9.79
C VAL A 18 5.43 -2.08 -10.37
N ARG A 19 4.93 -2.04 -11.61
CA ARG A 19 4.38 -0.80 -12.20
C ARG A 19 3.12 -0.34 -11.49
N LYS A 20 2.21 -1.26 -11.15
CA LYS A 20 1.02 -0.94 -10.35
C LYS A 20 1.38 -0.38 -8.98
N LEU A 21 2.48 -0.83 -8.37
CA LEU A 21 2.96 -0.29 -7.10
C LEU A 21 3.31 1.20 -7.23
N GLU A 22 4.03 1.56 -8.29
CA GLU A 22 4.35 2.96 -8.58
C GLU A 22 3.10 3.81 -8.84
N GLU A 23 2.16 3.29 -9.63
CA GLU A 23 0.88 3.97 -9.89
C GLU A 23 0.08 4.20 -8.61
N LEU A 24 0.01 3.20 -7.73
CA LEU A 24 -0.74 3.30 -6.48
C LEU A 24 -0.10 4.25 -5.48
N ILE A 25 1.24 4.29 -5.42
CA ILE A 25 1.97 5.30 -4.64
C ILE A 25 1.63 6.71 -5.18
N GLY A 26 1.66 6.90 -6.50
CA GLY A 26 1.28 8.18 -7.11
C GLY A 26 -0.17 8.57 -6.82
N GLN A 27 -1.10 7.62 -6.79
CA GLN A 27 -2.50 7.88 -6.39
C GLN A 27 -2.60 8.33 -4.94
N LEU A 28 -1.86 7.70 -4.03
CA LEU A 28 -1.84 8.08 -2.61
C LEU A 28 -1.20 9.46 -2.39
N GLU A 29 -0.18 9.80 -3.16
CA GLU A 29 0.45 11.13 -3.17
C GLU A 29 -0.52 12.22 -3.63
N LEU A 30 -1.19 12.00 -4.77
CA LEU A 30 -2.22 12.91 -5.25
C LEU A 30 -3.40 13.02 -4.29
N TRP A 31 -3.84 11.89 -3.73
CA TRP A 31 -4.90 11.86 -2.73
C TRP A 31 -4.52 12.71 -1.50
N SER A 32 -3.28 12.58 -1.02
CA SER A 32 -2.75 13.38 0.08
C SER A 32 -2.85 14.88 -0.24
N ASP A 33 -2.26 15.30 -1.36
CA ASP A 33 -2.21 16.70 -1.76
C ASP A 33 -3.60 17.35 -1.90
N GLU A 34 -4.59 16.60 -2.39
CA GLU A 34 -5.94 17.10 -2.59
C GLU A 34 -6.77 17.16 -1.30
N TYR A 35 -6.57 16.21 -0.39
CA TYR A 35 -7.56 15.91 0.65
C TYR A 35 -7.11 16.14 2.09
N THR A 36 -5.81 16.25 2.35
CA THR A 36 -5.31 16.51 3.72
C THR A 36 -5.25 18.00 4.07
N ILE A 37 -5.53 18.90 3.11
CA ILE A 37 -5.50 20.35 3.33
C ILE A 37 -6.61 20.88 4.25
N ASN A 38 -7.65 20.08 4.50
CA ASN A 38 -8.75 20.40 5.41
C ASN A 38 -9.54 19.16 5.82
N HIS A 39 -10.40 19.33 6.83
CA HIS A 39 -11.29 18.32 7.40
C HIS A 39 -12.72 18.38 6.83
N LYS A 40 -12.85 18.55 5.50
CA LYS A 40 -14.16 18.49 4.81
C LYS A 40 -14.37 17.12 4.21
N ARG A 41 -15.61 16.60 4.27
CA ARG A 41 -16.00 15.31 3.68
C ARG A 41 -15.16 14.13 4.19
N GLU A 42 -14.78 14.16 5.47
CA GLU A 42 -14.00 13.09 6.12
C GLU A 42 -14.71 11.73 5.99
N GLU A 43 -16.06 11.73 6.00
CA GLU A 43 -16.90 10.56 5.83
C GLU A 43 -16.78 9.88 4.46
N VAL A 44 -16.24 10.59 3.46
CA VAL A 44 -15.95 10.06 2.13
C VAL A 44 -14.46 9.75 1.98
N ARG A 45 -13.62 10.70 2.40
CA ARG A 45 -12.17 10.66 2.24
C ARG A 45 -11.51 9.54 3.05
N LEU A 46 -11.88 9.39 4.32
CA LEU A 46 -11.27 8.36 5.16
C LEU A 46 -11.51 6.94 4.61
N PRO A 47 -12.74 6.57 4.18
CA PRO A 47 -12.96 5.33 3.43
C PRO A 47 -12.09 5.19 2.18
N GLU A 48 -12.03 6.21 1.32
CA GLU A 48 -11.21 6.19 0.09
C GLU A 48 -9.74 5.91 0.39
N TYR A 49 -9.16 6.58 1.39
CA TYR A 49 -7.79 6.30 1.82
C TYR A 49 -7.61 4.87 2.31
N VAL A 50 -8.53 4.36 3.14
CA VAL A 50 -8.46 2.98 3.64
C VAL A 50 -8.52 1.98 2.48
N GLU A 51 -9.31 2.20 1.45
CA GLU A 51 -9.31 1.34 0.25
C GLU A 51 -7.97 1.38 -0.49
N LEU A 52 -7.40 2.57 -0.71
CA LEU A 52 -6.10 2.73 -1.35
C LEU A 52 -4.98 2.05 -0.55
N HIS A 53 -5.00 2.19 0.78
CA HIS A 53 -4.04 1.55 1.67
C HIS A 53 -4.16 0.02 1.63
N LEU A 54 -5.38 -0.53 1.66
CA LEU A 54 -5.60 -1.98 1.57
C LEU A 54 -5.11 -2.54 0.23
N ASN A 55 -5.32 -1.81 -0.87
CA ASN A 55 -4.78 -2.18 -2.17
C ASN A 55 -3.24 -2.19 -2.17
N LEU A 56 -2.62 -1.24 -1.47
CA LEU A 56 -1.16 -1.14 -1.36
C LEU A 56 -0.59 -2.31 -0.58
N GLU A 57 -1.18 -2.63 0.58
CA GLU A 57 -0.75 -3.75 1.40
C GLU A 57 -0.93 -5.10 0.68
N ALA A 58 -2.06 -5.31 -0.01
CA ALA A 58 -2.28 -6.51 -0.80
C ALA A 58 -1.24 -6.68 -1.92
N LEU A 59 -0.94 -5.60 -2.65
CA LEU A 59 0.05 -5.64 -3.73
C LEU A 59 1.47 -5.86 -3.19
N LYS A 60 1.81 -5.21 -2.06
CA LYS A 60 3.07 -5.40 -1.35
C LYS A 60 3.25 -6.86 -0.93
N GLU A 61 2.23 -7.46 -0.32
CA GLU A 61 2.25 -8.88 0.06
C GLU A 61 2.47 -9.78 -1.15
N GLN A 62 1.75 -9.55 -2.25
CA GLN A 62 1.89 -10.31 -3.50
C GLN A 62 3.31 -10.24 -4.07
N LEU A 63 3.89 -9.03 -4.16
CA LEU A 63 5.24 -8.83 -4.68
C LEU A 63 6.31 -9.54 -3.83
N PHE A 64 6.24 -9.40 -2.49
CA PHE A 64 7.20 -10.08 -1.62
C PHE A 64 6.98 -11.59 -1.57
N ALA A 65 5.74 -12.07 -1.67
CA ALA A 65 5.45 -13.49 -1.78
C ALA A 65 6.10 -14.10 -3.03
N PHE A 66 6.00 -13.42 -4.18
CA PHE A 66 6.67 -13.85 -5.42
C PHE A 66 8.19 -13.92 -5.25
N ILE A 67 8.82 -12.86 -4.72
CA ILE A 67 10.27 -12.85 -4.47
C ILE A 67 10.68 -14.01 -3.56
N ASN A 68 9.94 -14.23 -2.47
CA ASN A 68 10.23 -15.32 -1.52
C ASN A 68 10.07 -16.69 -2.16
N GLN A 69 9.09 -16.85 -3.06
CA GLN A 69 8.92 -18.08 -3.83
C GLN A 69 10.13 -18.34 -4.73
N GLN A 70 10.64 -17.33 -5.43
CA GLN A 70 11.84 -17.48 -6.26
C GLN A 70 13.08 -17.75 -5.42
N ILE A 71 13.23 -17.09 -4.25
CA ILE A 71 14.30 -17.40 -3.29
C ILE A 71 14.23 -18.86 -2.81
N ALA A 72 13.03 -19.39 -2.59
CA ALA A 72 12.85 -20.78 -2.18
C ALA A 72 13.20 -21.78 -3.31
N LYS A 73 12.94 -21.42 -4.57
CA LYS A 73 13.25 -22.24 -5.76
C LYS A 73 14.75 -22.22 -6.11
N GLU A 74 15.37 -21.04 -6.12
CA GLU A 74 16.69 -20.82 -6.72
C GLU A 74 17.75 -20.33 -5.74
N GLY A 75 17.38 -20.12 -4.47
CA GLY A 75 18.20 -19.43 -3.50
C GLY A 75 18.16 -17.90 -3.68
N LYS A 76 18.88 -17.20 -2.81
CA LYS A 76 18.95 -15.72 -2.87
C LYS A 76 19.88 -15.29 -4.01
N THR A 77 19.30 -14.94 -5.15
CA THR A 77 20.01 -14.48 -6.37
C THR A 77 20.17 -12.96 -6.42
N GLU A 78 21.03 -12.46 -7.31
CA GLU A 78 21.17 -11.01 -7.58
C GLU A 78 19.84 -10.38 -8.00
N TRP A 79 19.05 -11.07 -8.83
CA TRP A 79 17.72 -10.62 -9.21
C TRP A 79 16.82 -10.43 -7.98
N SER A 80 16.76 -11.42 -7.09
CA SER A 80 15.89 -11.35 -5.90
C SER A 80 16.27 -10.21 -4.96
N ILE A 81 17.58 -9.96 -4.81
CA ILE A 81 18.11 -8.86 -4.00
C ILE A 81 17.73 -7.52 -4.63
N LYS A 82 17.88 -7.38 -5.95
CA LYS A 82 17.57 -6.16 -6.68
C LYS A 82 16.07 -5.86 -6.64
N ALA A 83 15.23 -6.86 -6.88
CA ALA A 83 13.78 -6.73 -6.81
C ALA A 83 13.30 -6.32 -5.40
N GLU A 84 13.80 -7.01 -4.36
CA GLU A 84 13.49 -6.68 -2.96
C GLU A 84 13.92 -5.24 -2.62
N THR A 85 15.09 -4.82 -3.08
CA THR A 85 15.63 -3.48 -2.84
C THR A 85 14.81 -2.40 -3.55
N ASP A 86 14.44 -2.62 -4.81
CA ASP A 86 13.66 -1.66 -5.61
C ASP A 86 12.28 -1.42 -5.00
N ILE A 87 11.57 -2.49 -4.62
CA ILE A 87 10.26 -2.37 -3.96
C ILE A 87 10.38 -1.64 -2.62
N LYS A 88 11.39 -1.97 -1.81
CA LYS A 88 11.62 -1.26 -0.53
C LYS A 88 11.93 0.22 -0.74
N TYR A 89 12.68 0.57 -1.77
CA TYR A 89 12.98 1.96 -2.10
C TYR A 89 11.71 2.73 -2.47
N ARG A 90 10.86 2.17 -3.33
CA ARG A 90 9.57 2.76 -3.71
C ARG A 90 8.64 2.93 -2.52
N LEU A 91 8.50 1.90 -1.68
CA LEU A 91 7.71 2.02 -0.45
C LEU A 91 8.29 3.06 0.52
N ALA A 92 9.62 3.23 0.54
CA ALA A 92 10.26 4.24 1.37
C ALA A 92 9.98 5.67 0.89
N SER A 93 9.83 5.92 -0.42
CA SER A 93 9.49 7.26 -0.93
C SER A 93 8.08 7.70 -0.51
N TYR A 94 7.15 6.75 -0.38
CA TYR A 94 5.78 7.01 0.08
C TYR A 94 5.68 7.37 1.59
N ARG A 95 6.68 7.03 2.42
CA ARG A 95 6.58 7.19 3.89
C ARG A 95 6.26 8.60 4.37
N GLN A 96 6.78 9.62 3.68
CA GLN A 96 6.50 11.00 4.05
C GLN A 96 5.03 11.36 3.79
N THR A 97 4.50 10.94 2.64
CA THR A 97 3.09 11.07 2.28
C THR A 97 2.21 10.32 3.27
N GLU A 98 2.56 9.07 3.59
CA GLU A 98 1.83 8.28 4.58
C GLU A 98 1.76 8.97 5.95
N ALA A 99 2.90 9.48 6.44
CA ALA A 99 2.94 10.21 7.70
C ALA A 99 2.06 11.47 7.67
N HIS A 100 1.99 12.14 6.52
CA HIS A 100 1.14 13.32 6.34
C HIS A 100 -0.35 12.95 6.39
N ILE A 101 -0.76 11.89 5.70
CA ILE A 101 -2.13 11.38 5.74
C ILE A 101 -2.49 10.92 7.16
N HIS A 102 -1.60 10.18 7.82
CA HIS A 102 -1.81 9.70 9.19
C HIS A 102 -2.00 10.85 10.18
N LYS A 103 -1.23 11.92 10.04
CA LYS A 103 -1.44 13.15 10.81
C LYS A 103 -2.84 13.74 10.57
N TRP A 104 -3.28 13.81 9.32
CA TRP A 104 -4.63 14.27 9.00
C TRP A 104 -5.70 13.37 9.67
N ILE A 105 -5.56 12.04 9.58
CA ILE A 105 -6.48 11.10 10.25
C ILE A 105 -6.54 11.33 11.76
N ARG A 106 -5.40 11.59 12.41
CA ARG A 106 -5.33 11.88 13.86
C ARG A 106 -6.07 13.15 14.27
N GLU A 107 -6.23 14.11 13.35
CA GLU A 107 -6.88 15.39 13.63
C GLU A 107 -8.41 15.36 13.44
N ILE A 108 -8.97 14.25 12.92
CA ILE A 108 -10.41 14.06 12.74
C ILE A 108 -11.11 13.98 14.11
N LYS A 109 -11.98 14.96 14.41
CA LYS A 109 -12.62 15.09 15.74
C LYS A 109 -13.55 13.95 16.11
N ASP A 110 -14.39 13.54 15.16
CA ASP A 110 -15.48 12.58 15.37
C ASP A 110 -15.17 11.21 14.74
N ILE A 111 -13.89 10.81 14.71
CA ILE A 111 -13.44 9.65 13.93
C ILE A 111 -14.14 8.35 14.33
N TYR A 112 -14.42 8.12 15.61
CA TYR A 112 -15.14 6.91 16.05
C TYR A 112 -16.58 6.85 15.55
N ILE A 113 -17.22 8.01 15.31
CA ILE A 113 -18.55 8.07 14.68
C ILE A 113 -18.45 7.70 13.20
N LEU A 114 -17.40 8.14 12.51
CA LEU A 114 -17.15 7.77 11.12
C LEU A 114 -16.89 6.27 10.99
N ILE A 115 -16.05 5.71 11.86
CA ILE A 115 -15.74 4.27 11.91
C ILE A 115 -17.03 3.46 12.07
N ALA A 116 -17.86 3.79 13.06
CA ALA A 116 -19.08 3.04 13.34
C ALA A 116 -20.14 3.10 12.21
N LYS A 117 -20.11 4.16 11.39
CA LYS A 117 -21.07 4.36 10.28
C LYS A 117 -20.64 3.70 8.98
N SER A 118 -19.35 3.39 8.83
CA SER A 118 -18.81 2.80 7.60
C SER A 118 -18.42 1.33 7.85
N PRO A 119 -19.09 0.36 7.19
CA PRO A 119 -18.71 -1.05 7.30
C PRO A 119 -17.24 -1.32 6.94
N LEU A 120 -16.70 -0.57 5.98
CA LEU A 120 -15.30 -0.64 5.60
C LEU A 120 -14.39 -0.20 6.75
N LEU A 121 -14.67 0.96 7.36
CA LEU A 121 -13.86 1.49 8.43
C LEU A 121 -13.96 0.63 9.69
N GLU A 122 -15.16 0.13 10.01
CA GLU A 122 -15.36 -0.78 11.15
C GLU A 122 -14.56 -2.07 10.98
N LYS A 123 -14.58 -2.66 9.78
CA LYS A 123 -13.79 -3.87 9.47
C LYS A 123 -12.28 -3.64 9.66
N ASN A 124 -11.82 -2.41 9.42
CA ASN A 124 -10.41 -2.01 9.51
C ASN A 124 -10.11 -1.12 10.72
N ARG A 125 -10.97 -1.19 11.76
CA ARG A 125 -10.86 -0.35 12.96
C ARG A 125 -9.48 -0.44 13.61
N ALA A 126 -8.92 -1.66 13.72
CA ALA A 126 -7.63 -1.87 14.36
C ALA A 126 -6.52 -1.06 13.70
N TYR A 127 -6.47 -1.04 12.37
CA TYR A 127 -5.52 -0.23 11.60
C TYR A 127 -5.68 1.27 11.88
N ILE A 128 -6.92 1.76 11.86
CA ILE A 128 -7.18 3.18 12.15
C ILE A 128 -6.78 3.53 13.59
N GLU A 129 -7.05 2.66 14.55
CA GLU A 129 -6.63 2.85 15.94
C GLU A 129 -5.11 2.83 16.13
N GLU A 130 -4.37 2.07 15.33
CA GLU A 130 -2.90 2.13 15.31
C GLU A 130 -2.40 3.50 14.85
N ILE A 131 -3.00 4.08 13.81
CA ILE A 131 -2.69 5.44 13.35
C ILE A 131 -2.92 6.47 14.46
N LEU A 132 -4.00 6.31 15.23
CA LEU A 132 -4.37 7.20 16.33
C LEU A 132 -3.42 7.11 17.55
N LYS A 133 -2.73 5.98 17.71
CA LYS A 133 -1.78 5.74 18.81
C LYS A 133 -0.34 6.12 18.45
N ALA A 134 -0.04 6.31 17.17
CA ALA A 134 1.29 6.67 16.70
C ALA A 134 1.56 8.17 16.95
N ASP A 135 2.59 8.47 17.75
CA ASP A 135 3.07 9.83 18.04
C ASP A 135 3.67 10.52 16.80
#